data_AF-A0A7K0EC92-F1
#
_entry.id   AF-A0A7K0EC92-F1
#
_cell.length_a   1.000
_cell.length_b   1.000
_cell.length_c   1.000
_cell.angle_alpha   90.00
_cell.angle_beta   90.00
_cell.angle_gamma   90.00
#
_symmetry.space_group_name_H-M   'P 1'
#
loop_
_entity.id
_entity.type
_entity.pdbx_description
1 polymer ?
#
loop_
_entity_poly.entity_id
_entity_poly.type
_entity_poly.pdbx_seq_one_letter_code
_entity_poly.pdbx_strand_id
1 'polypeptide(L)' 'MELLKEALELENMKMSNMSTSDRVVASRLAKRLILEINEIYKETKDPELMDVMKRLTEKKKKIEKRLKGRPAA' A
#
# COMPACT_ATOMS: atom_id res chain seq x y z
N MET A 1 -11.20 -1.47 13.50
CA MET A 1 -11.25 -0.16 12.82
C MET A 1 -9.86 0.45 12.60
N GLU A 2 -8.78 -0.06 13.22
CA GLU A 2 -7.41 0.45 13.01
C GLU A 2 -6.85 0.12 11.62
N LEU A 3 -7.17 -1.06 11.07
CA LEU A 3 -6.67 -1.50 9.76
C LEU A 3 -7.03 -0.54 8.61
N LEU A 4 -8.29 -0.11 8.55
CA LEU A 4 -8.75 0.84 7.53
C LEU A 4 -8.19 2.25 7.74
N LYS A 5 -7.92 2.62 9.01
CA LYS A 5 -7.26 3.88 9.33
C LYS A 5 -5.80 3.87 8.85
N GLU A 6 -5.06 2.80 9.11
CA GLU A 6 -3.68 2.63 8.60
C GLU A 6 -3.65 2.60 7.06
N ALA A 7 -4.63 1.94 6.43
CA ALA A 7 -4.79 1.96 4.98
C ALA A 7 -4.99 3.38 4.44
N LEU A 8 -5.84 4.18 5.08
CA LEU A 8 -6.11 5.56 4.70
C LEU A 8 -4.89 6.46 4.93
N GLU A 9 -4.15 6.26 6.02
CA GLU A 9 -2.90 6.99 6.30
C GLU A 9 -1.84 6.71 5.23
N LEU A 10 -1.66 5.44 4.85
CA LEU A 10 -0.75 5.04 3.78
C LEU A 10 -1.17 5.61 2.42
N GLU A 11 -2.48 5.61 2.14
CA GLU A 11 -3.04 6.19 0.92
C GLU A 11 -2.73 7.69 0.81
N ASN A 12 -2.92 8.42 1.92
CA ASN A 12 -2.68 9.86 2.00
C ASN A 12 -1.20 10.24 2.19
N MET A 13 -0.33 9.29 2.51
CA MET A 13 1.10 9.54 2.74
C MET A 13 1.76 10.20 1.52
N LYS A 14 2.40 11.36 1.73
CA LYS A 14 3.19 12.02 0.67
C LYS A 14 4.42 11.18 0.36
N MET A 15 4.71 11.01 -0.94
CA MET A 15 5.88 10.26 -1.39
C MET A 15 7.08 11.15 -1.72
N SER A 16 6.97 12.47 -1.53
CA SER A 16 8.07 13.42 -1.71
C SER A 16 9.18 13.19 -0.68
N ASN A 17 10.44 13.36 -1.07
CA ASN A 17 11.61 13.33 -0.18
C ASN A 17 11.79 12.05 0.65
N MET A 18 11.22 10.92 0.21
CA MET A 18 11.42 9.63 0.88
C MET A 18 12.82 9.09 0.66
N SER A 19 13.49 8.68 1.75
CA SER A 19 14.73 7.92 1.68
C SER A 19 14.49 6.53 1.08
N THR A 20 15.56 5.78 0.80
CA THR A 20 15.44 4.37 0.41
C THR A 20 14.80 3.54 1.52
N SER A 21 15.18 3.79 2.78
CA SER A 21 14.62 3.10 3.95
C SER A 21 13.12 3.36 4.08
N ASP A 22 12.68 4.62 3.94
CA ASP A 22 11.25 4.97 4.00
C ASP A 22 10.45 4.24 2.93
N ARG A 23 11.01 4.14 1.70
CA ARG A 23 10.36 3.43 0.59
C ARG A 23 10.24 1.93 0.88
N VAL A 24 11.24 1.32 1.50
CA VAL A 24 11.18 -0.11 1.91
C VAL A 24 10.10 -0.32 2.96
N VAL A 25 10.08 0.51 4.01
CA VAL A 25 9.08 0.43 5.08
C VAL A 25 7.67 0.61 4.54
N ALA A 26 7.44 1.65 3.73
CA ALA A 26 6.14 1.93 3.14
C ALA A 26 5.67 0.82 2.18
N SER A 27 6.58 0.21 1.40
CA SER A 27 6.24 -0.92 0.53
C SER A 27 5.83 -2.17 1.34
N ARG A 28 6.54 -2.47 2.42
CA ARG A 28 6.22 -3.58 3.33
C ARG A 28 4.88 -3.35 4.04
N LEU A 29 4.66 -2.13 4.54
CA LEU A 29 3.41 -1.71 5.16
C LEU A 29 2.23 -1.89 4.21
N ALA A 30 2.36 -1.43 2.96
CA ALA A 30 1.33 -1.61 1.94
C ALA A 30 1.00 -3.08 1.69
N LYS A 31 2.02 -3.94 1.59
CA LYS A 31 1.81 -5.39 1.39
C LYS A 31 1.09 -6.01 2.58
N ARG A 32 1.47 -5.66 3.82
CA ARG A 32 0.84 -6.15 5.04
C ARG A 32 -0.65 -5.81 5.06
N LEU A 33 -0.98 -4.53 4.86
CA LEU A 33 -2.36 -4.05 4.86
C LEU A 33 -3.22 -4.73 3.79
N ILE A 34 -2.69 -4.91 2.57
CA ILE A 34 -3.43 -5.61 1.50
C ILE A 34 -3.75 -7.05 1.89
N LEU A 35 -2.81 -7.77 2.50
CA LEU A 35 -3.03 -9.16 2.90
C LEU A 35 -4.02 -9.26 4.07
N GLU A 36 -3.89 -8.38 5.07
CA GLU A 36 -4.82 -8.32 6.20
C GLU A 36 -6.26 -7.98 5.74
N ILE A 37 -6.42 -7.01 4.83
CA ILE A 37 -7.73 -6.67 4.25
C ILE A 37 -8.30 -7.83 3.43
N ASN A 38 -7.44 -8.57 2.72
CA ASN A 38 -7.87 -9.72 1.92
C ASN A 38 -8.45 -10.85 2.79
N GLU A 39 -7.92 -11.09 3.99
CA GLU A 39 -8.51 -12.08 4.90
C GLU A 39 -9.93 -11.68 5.32
N ILE A 40 -10.16 -10.40 5.66
CA ILE A 40 -11.50 -9.90 5.97
C ILE A 40 -12.42 -10.00 4.75
N TYR A 41 -11.93 -9.59 3.57
CA TYR A 41 -12.69 -9.69 2.32
C TYR A 41 -13.11 -11.12 1.98
N LYS A 42 -12.29 -12.13 2.30
CA LYS A 42 -12.66 -13.53 2.05
C LYS A 42 -13.91 -13.94 2.82
N GLU A 43 -14.08 -13.42 4.04
CA GLU A 43 -15.22 -13.70 4.91
C GLU A 43 -16.43 -12.84 4.56
N THR A 44 -16.23 -11.53 4.39
CA THR A 44 -17.34 -10.57 4.21
C THR A 44 -17.80 -10.41 2.76
N LYS A 45 -16.90 -10.66 1.80
CA LYS A 45 -17.07 -10.35 0.36
C LYS A 45 -17.46 -8.89 0.09
N ASP A 46 -17.10 -7.99 0.99
CA ASP A 46 -17.45 -6.58 0.89
C ASP A 46 -16.71 -5.90 -0.29
N PRO A 47 -17.43 -5.35 -1.28
CA PRO A 47 -16.81 -4.66 -2.41
C PRO A 47 -15.99 -3.43 -2.00
N GLU A 48 -16.30 -2.77 -0.87
CA GLU A 48 -15.53 -1.61 -0.40
C GLU A 48 -14.09 -2.00 -0.02
N LEU A 49 -13.89 -3.18 0.58
CA LEU A 49 -12.56 -3.69 0.93
C LEU A 49 -11.73 -3.95 -0.32
N MET A 50 -12.36 -4.42 -1.40
CA MET A 50 -11.70 -4.62 -2.69
C MET A 50 -11.21 -3.29 -3.27
N ASP A 51 -12.01 -2.22 -3.18
CA ASP A 51 -11.62 -0.92 -3.66
C ASP A 51 -10.47 -0.31 -2.85
N VAL A 52 -10.46 -0.50 -1.52
CA VAL A 52 -9.31 -0.15 -0.67
C VAL A 52 -8.06 -0.91 -1.12
N MET A 53 -8.15 -2.22 -1.33
CA MET A 53 -7.03 -3.05 -1.80
C MET A 53 -6.46 -2.56 -3.14
N LYS A 54 -7.32 -2.20 -4.11
CA LYS A 54 -6.89 -1.67 -5.41
C LYS A 54 -6.09 -0.37 -5.23
N ARG A 55 -6.60 0.58 -4.43
CA ARG A 55 -5.91 1.86 -4.17
C ARG A 55 -4.56 1.66 -3.48
N LEU A 56 -4.50 0.78 -2.47
CA LEU A 56 -3.25 0.39 -1.82
C LEU A 56 -2.26 -0.28 -2.78
N THR A 57 -2.74 -1.14 -3.67
CA THR A 57 -1.92 -1.83 -4.67
C THR A 57 -1.27 -0.85 -5.64
N GLU A 58 -2.03 0.14 -6.12
CA GLU A 58 -1.48 1.19 -6.97
C GLU A 58 -0.43 2.04 -6.23
N LYS A 59 -0.72 2.41 -4.98
CA LYS A 59 0.23 3.15 -4.13
C LYS A 59 1.53 2.37 -3.94
N LYS A 60 1.43 1.08 -3.58
CA LYS A 60 2.57 0.17 -3.45
C LYS A 60 3.39 0.09 -4.73
N LYS A 61 2.73 -0.07 -5.89
CA LYS A 61 3.39 -0.12 -7.20
C LYS A 61 4.18 1.17 -7.48
N LYS A 62 3.65 2.34 -7.11
CA LYS A 62 4.35 3.63 -7.24
C LYS A 62 5.59 3.68 -6.34
N ILE A 63 5.50 3.21 -5.09
CA ILE A 63 6.63 3.15 -4.15
C ILE A 63 7.71 2.19 -4.67
N GLU A 64 7.33 0.99 -5.12
CA GLU A 64 8.28 -0.01 -5.65
C GLU A 64 8.98 0.45 -6.92
N LYS A 65 8.27 1.16 -7.82
CA LYS A 65 8.89 1.79 -8.99
C LYS A 65 9.98 2.80 -8.57
N ARG A 66 9.71 3.61 -7.54
CA ARG A 66 10.70 4.55 -7.01
C ARG A 66 11.86 3.82 -6.33
N LEU A 67 11.60 2.70 -5.65
CA LEU A 67 12.62 1.92 -4.96
C LEU A 67 13.58 1.23 -5.95
N LYS A 68 13.05 0.65 -7.02
CA LYS A 68 13.84 -0.06 -8.06
C LYS A 68 14.62 0.90 -8.96
N GLY A 69 14.33 2.20 -8.93
CA GLY A 69 14.92 3.18 -9.83
C GLY A 69 14.41 3.04 -11.26
N ARG A 70 14.85 3.94 -12.15
CA ARG A 70 14.76 3.69 -13.60
C ARG A 70 15.85 2.69 -13.97
N PRO A 71 15.59 1.68 -14.82
CA PRO A 71 16.68 0.92 -15.41
C PRO A 71 17.64 1.93 -16.08
N ALA A 72 18.94 1.75 -15.86
CA ALA A 72 19.94 2.53 -16.57
C ALA A 72 19.66 2.37 -18.07
N ALA A 73 19.48 3.51 -18.75
CA ALA A 73 19.28 3.55 -20.20
C ALA A 73 20.56 3.11 -20.93
#